data_AF-A0A4Q9HZA3-F1
#
_entry.id   AF-A0A4Q9HZA3-F1
#
_cell.length_a   1.000
_cell.length_b   1.000
_cell.length_c   1.000
_cell.angle_alpha   90.00
_cell.angle_beta   90.00
_cell.angle_gamma   90.00
#
_symmetry.space_group_name_H-M   'P 1'
#
loop_
_entity.id
_entity.type
_entity.pdbx_description
1 polymer ?
#
loop_
_entity_poly.entity_id
_entity_poly.type
_entity_poly.pdbx_seq_one_letter_code
_entity_poly.pdbx_strand_id
1 'polypeptide(L)'
;MAQLVVVEWAEEHGLRSSESGCCPRWLLRNASKQCEPDVCGNYGSGPRNDERWLDHSIFWLKDGLPTAITSSPYSVREDDRSRIEQWQESGLVAAFGGPGWYGYGTTQIIIWHPERLASVYLAEDADRLLRHSK
;
A
#
# COMPACT_ATOMS: atom_id res chain seq x y z
N MET A 1 -7.24 16.68 1.44
CA MET A 1 -5.76 16.69 1.29
C MET A 1 -5.29 15.28 0.98
N ALA A 2 -5.29 14.33 1.93
CA ALA A 2 -4.77 12.97 1.71
C ALA A 2 -5.32 12.20 0.48
N GLN A 3 -6.59 12.39 0.11
CA GLN A 3 -7.17 11.81 -1.11
C GLN A 3 -6.56 12.37 -2.41
N LEU A 4 -6.30 13.67 -2.47
CA LEU A 4 -5.61 14.27 -3.62
C LEU A 4 -4.16 13.82 -3.65
N VAL A 5 -3.52 13.79 -2.48
CA VAL A 5 -2.11 13.38 -2.34
C VAL A 5 -1.87 11.94 -2.78
N VAL A 6 -2.77 10.98 -2.51
CA VAL A 6 -2.57 9.60 -2.98
C VAL A 6 -2.69 9.47 -4.50
N VAL A 7 -3.53 10.30 -5.13
CA VAL A 7 -3.68 10.33 -6.60
C VAL A 7 -2.49 11.03 -7.25
N GLU A 8 -2.11 12.21 -6.75
CA GLU A 8 -0.93 12.94 -7.23
C GLU A 8 0.34 12.10 -7.07
N TRP A 9 0.52 11.43 -5.92
CA TRP A 9 1.60 10.48 -5.69
C TRP A 9 1.59 9.34 -6.73
N ALA A 10 0.42 8.76 -7.01
CA ALA A 10 0.30 7.71 -8.01
C ALA A 10 0.68 8.22 -9.41
N GLU A 11 0.25 9.42 -9.79
CA GLU A 11 0.57 10.06 -11.07
C GLU A 11 2.08 10.35 -11.20
N GLU A 12 2.70 10.92 -10.18
CA GLU A 12 4.15 11.20 -10.14
C GLU A 12 4.99 9.93 -10.36
N HIS A 13 4.52 8.80 -9.83
CA HIS A 13 5.20 7.52 -9.96
C HIS A 13 4.78 6.71 -11.20
N GLY A 14 3.90 7.25 -12.05
CA GLY A 14 3.40 6.60 -13.26
C GLY A 14 2.54 5.38 -12.99
N LEU A 15 1.85 5.36 -11.84
CA LEU A 15 1.04 4.24 -11.40
C LEU A 15 -0.35 4.27 -12.04
N ARG A 16 -0.91 3.07 -12.26
CA ARG A 16 -2.30 2.89 -12.70
C ARG A 16 -3.02 1.98 -11.72
N SER A 17 -4.25 2.35 -11.35
CA SER A 17 -5.06 1.51 -10.48
C SER A 17 -5.39 0.18 -11.16
N SER A 18 -5.57 -0.86 -10.36
CA SER A 18 -5.90 -2.21 -10.82
C SER A 18 -6.93 -2.85 -9.92
N GLU A 19 -7.96 -3.43 -10.55
CA GLU A 19 -8.96 -4.25 -9.85
C GLU A 19 -8.49 -5.70 -9.63
N SER A 20 -7.36 -6.09 -10.24
CA SER A 20 -6.81 -7.43 -10.12
C SER A 20 -5.97 -7.63 -8.85
N GLY A 21 -5.64 -6.55 -8.14
CA GLY A 21 -4.93 -6.65 -6.87
C GLY A 21 -5.80 -7.30 -5.79
N CYS A 22 -5.17 -7.95 -4.83
CA CYS A 22 -5.87 -8.85 -3.93
C CYS A 22 -5.24 -8.95 -2.51
N CYS A 23 -3.91 -8.87 -2.40
CA CYS A 23 -3.14 -9.13 -1.17
C CYS A 23 -1.69 -8.64 -1.34
N PRO A 24 -0.89 -8.50 -0.27
CA PRO A 24 0.47 -7.98 -0.39
C PRO A 24 1.38 -8.87 -1.27
N ARG A 25 1.21 -10.20 -1.22
CA ARG A 25 1.99 -11.14 -2.07
C ARG A 25 1.75 -10.95 -3.57
N TRP A 26 0.65 -10.31 -3.98
CA TRP A 26 0.43 -9.94 -5.37
C TRP A 26 1.55 -9.07 -5.93
N LEU A 27 2.16 -8.22 -5.08
CA LEU A 27 3.29 -7.37 -5.44
C LEU A 27 4.53 -8.14 -5.89
N LEU A 28 4.68 -9.40 -5.47
CA LEU A 28 5.80 -10.27 -5.84
C LEU A 28 5.60 -10.94 -7.21
N ARG A 29 4.43 -10.80 -7.84
CA ARG A 29 4.14 -11.46 -9.12
C ARG A 29 4.73 -10.68 -10.28
N ASN A 30 5.08 -11.41 -11.35
CA ASN A 30 5.53 -10.84 -12.62
C ASN A 30 4.39 -10.67 -13.65
N ALA A 31 3.14 -10.63 -13.17
CA ALA A 31 1.97 -10.43 -14.00
C ALA A 31 0.86 -9.76 -13.18
N SER A 32 0.07 -8.90 -13.82
CA SER A 32 -1.06 -8.16 -13.23
C SER A 32 -2.31 -9.00 -12.99
N LYS A 33 -2.32 -10.29 -13.37
CA LYS A 33 -3.48 -11.16 -13.20
C LYS A 33 -3.92 -11.24 -11.74
N GLN A 34 -5.22 -11.39 -11.55
CA GLN A 34 -5.79 -11.64 -10.24
C GLN A 34 -5.16 -12.87 -9.61
N CYS A 35 -5.04 -12.81 -8.29
CA CYS A 35 -4.48 -13.89 -7.51
C CYS A 35 -5.43 -15.08 -7.52
N GLU A 36 -4.86 -16.29 -7.46
CA GLU A 36 -5.68 -17.44 -7.15
C GLU A 36 -6.08 -17.36 -5.66
N PRO A 37 -7.32 -17.74 -5.31
CA PRO A 37 -7.87 -17.60 -3.96
C PRO A 37 -7.07 -18.33 -2.85
N ASP A 38 -6.17 -19.23 -3.23
CA ASP A 38 -5.29 -20.02 -2.38
C ASP A 38 -3.89 -19.39 -2.22
N VAL A 39 -3.35 -18.76 -3.28
CA VAL A 39 -2.04 -18.09 -3.29
C VAL A 39 -2.07 -16.78 -2.51
N CYS A 40 -3.09 -16.00 -2.80
CA CYS A 40 -3.58 -15.01 -1.87
C CYS A 40 -4.83 -15.63 -1.30
N GLY A 41 -4.64 -16.49 -0.28
CA GLY A 41 -5.70 -16.70 0.70
C GLY A 41 -6.36 -15.35 0.87
N ASN A 42 -7.64 -15.21 0.51
CA ASN A 42 -8.37 -13.98 0.77
C ASN A 42 -7.93 -13.53 2.16
N TYR A 43 -7.18 -12.43 2.25
CA TYR A 43 -6.59 -11.99 3.52
C TYR A 43 -5.38 -12.77 4.09
N GLY A 44 -4.38 -13.09 3.26
CA GLY A 44 -3.09 -13.61 3.69
C GLY A 44 -3.17 -15.06 4.18
N SER A 45 -2.27 -15.93 3.72
CA SER A 45 -2.22 -17.34 4.12
C SER A 45 -1.59 -17.53 5.52
N GLY A 46 -2.09 -16.77 6.48
CA GLY A 46 -1.96 -16.93 7.93
C GLY A 46 -3.34 -16.69 8.58
N PRO A 47 -3.47 -16.64 9.92
CA PRO A 47 -4.69 -16.08 10.54
C PRO A 47 -4.99 -14.72 9.89
N ARG A 48 -6.30 -14.35 9.75
CA ARG A 48 -6.89 -13.21 8.98
C ARG A 48 -6.31 -11.80 9.28
N ASN A 49 -5.00 -11.67 9.32
CA ASN A 49 -4.30 -10.57 9.94
C ASN A 49 -4.18 -9.40 8.97
N ASP A 50 -4.09 -9.65 7.65
CA ASP A 50 -3.97 -8.60 6.64
C ASP A 50 -5.28 -7.88 6.32
N GLU A 51 -6.43 -8.49 6.63
CA GLU A 51 -7.76 -7.91 6.36
C GLU A 51 -7.92 -6.52 6.97
N ARG A 52 -7.40 -6.35 8.19
CA ARG A 52 -7.42 -5.08 8.89
C ARG A 52 -6.45 -4.06 8.32
N TRP A 53 -5.47 -4.48 7.54
CA TRP A 53 -4.48 -3.60 6.93
C TRP A 53 -4.88 -3.15 5.53
N LEU A 54 -5.65 -3.98 4.82
CA LEU A 54 -6.10 -3.72 3.45
C LEU A 54 -7.49 -3.09 3.38
N ASP A 55 -8.00 -2.58 4.49
CA ASP A 55 -9.22 -1.80 4.47
C ASP A 55 -9.03 -0.54 3.63
N HIS A 56 -10.03 -0.24 2.80
CA HIS A 56 -9.97 0.82 1.79
C HIS A 56 -8.67 0.78 0.95
N SER A 57 -8.32 -0.39 0.41
CA SER A 57 -7.12 -0.55 -0.42
C SER A 57 -7.32 -0.08 -1.87
N ILE A 58 -6.26 0.50 -2.45
CA ILE A 58 -6.08 0.70 -3.88
C ILE A 58 -4.81 -0.04 -4.30
N PHE A 59 -4.90 -0.79 -5.39
CA PHE A 59 -3.79 -1.58 -5.93
C PHE A 59 -3.24 -0.90 -7.17
N TRP A 60 -1.91 -0.85 -7.27
CA TRP A 60 -1.21 -0.04 -8.25
C TRP A 60 -0.28 -0.89 -9.13
N LEU A 61 -0.34 -0.63 -10.43
CA LEU A 61 0.55 -1.17 -11.45
C LEU A 61 1.53 -0.11 -11.94
N LYS A 62 2.73 -0.53 -12.29
CA LYS A 62 3.70 0.25 -13.07
C LYS A 62 4.19 -0.63 -14.21
N ASP A 63 4.13 -0.12 -15.44
CA ASP A 63 4.49 -0.89 -16.65
C ASP A 63 3.79 -2.26 -16.75
N GLY A 64 2.54 -2.33 -16.26
CA GLY A 64 1.75 -3.56 -16.24
C GLY A 64 2.10 -4.56 -15.12
N LEU A 65 2.99 -4.20 -14.20
CA LEU A 65 3.42 -5.05 -13.09
C LEU A 65 2.91 -4.56 -11.73
N PRO A 66 2.49 -5.46 -10.83
CA PRO A 66 2.15 -5.14 -9.44
C PRO A 66 3.27 -4.36 -8.76
N THR A 67 2.99 -3.14 -8.29
CA THR A 67 4.05 -2.23 -7.81
C THR A 67 3.82 -1.73 -6.40
N ALA A 68 2.59 -1.28 -6.10
CA ALA A 68 2.27 -0.79 -4.77
C ALA A 68 0.82 -1.08 -4.38
N ILE A 69 0.54 -0.97 -3.09
CA ILE A 69 -0.78 -1.00 -2.48
C ILE A 69 -0.83 0.18 -1.52
N THR A 70 -1.87 0.99 -1.60
CA THR A 70 -2.16 2.02 -0.60
C THR A 70 -3.44 1.64 0.12
N SER A 71 -3.46 1.67 1.44
CA SER A 71 -4.66 1.37 2.23
C SER A 71 -4.90 2.40 3.33
N SER A 72 -6.10 2.39 3.88
CA SER A 72 -6.61 3.40 4.80
C SER A 72 -7.45 2.78 5.92
N PRO A 73 -6.91 1.87 6.76
CA PRO A 73 -7.67 1.22 7.82
C PRO A 73 -7.87 2.09 9.07
N TYR A 74 -8.90 1.72 9.86
CA TYR A 74 -9.28 2.43 11.08
C TYR A 74 -8.48 2.09 12.35
N SER A 75 -7.77 0.97 12.38
CA SER A 75 -7.25 0.43 13.66
C SER A 75 -5.92 -0.31 13.50
N VAL A 76 -4.88 0.41 13.08
CA VAL A 76 -3.49 -0.07 13.14
C VAL A 76 -2.99 0.07 14.59
N ARG A 77 -2.55 -1.02 15.22
CA ARG A 77 -2.11 -1.09 16.64
C ARG A 77 -0.57 -1.22 16.73
N GLU A 78 -0.01 -1.44 17.92
CA GLU A 78 1.44 -1.71 18.06
C GLU A 78 1.83 -3.14 17.66
N ASP A 79 0.95 -4.12 17.90
CA ASP A 79 1.13 -5.54 17.49
C ASP A 79 1.33 -5.71 15.98
N ASP A 80 0.91 -4.69 15.25
CA ASP A 80 0.92 -4.55 13.81
C ASP A 80 2.35 -4.27 13.26
N ARG A 81 3.28 -3.78 14.10
CA ARG A 81 4.70 -3.63 13.71
C ARG A 81 5.32 -4.97 13.29
N SER A 82 4.97 -6.06 13.97
CA SER A 82 5.44 -7.41 13.63
C SER A 82 5.00 -7.86 12.22
N ARG A 83 3.90 -7.30 11.71
CA ARG A 83 3.41 -7.63 10.36
C ARG A 83 4.22 -6.95 9.27
N ILE A 84 4.66 -5.72 9.54
CA ILE A 84 5.57 -5.00 8.64
C ILE A 84 6.89 -5.76 8.50
N GLU A 85 7.42 -6.29 9.60
CA GLU A 85 8.62 -7.14 9.60
C GLU A 85 8.41 -8.39 8.72
N GLN A 86 7.25 -9.04 8.80
CA GLN A 86 6.92 -10.20 7.95
C GLN A 86 6.84 -9.85 6.46
N TRP A 87 6.35 -8.66 6.09
CA TRP A 87 6.37 -8.21 4.70
C TRP A 87 7.81 -7.92 4.24
N GLN A 88 8.64 -7.35 5.10
CA GLN A 88 10.07 -7.14 4.84
C GLN A 88 10.82 -8.45 4.59
N GLU A 89 10.58 -9.46 5.43
CA GLU A 89 11.13 -10.81 5.23
C GLU A 89 10.68 -11.44 3.91
N SER A 90 9.51 -11.06 3.41
CA SER A 90 8.97 -11.50 2.11
C SER A 90 9.48 -10.70 0.91
N GLY A 91 10.37 -9.73 1.11
CA GLY A 91 10.93 -8.88 0.06
C GLY A 91 10.06 -7.66 -0.32
N LEU A 92 9.08 -7.31 0.50
CA LEU A 92 8.26 -6.11 0.35
C LEU A 92 8.71 -5.02 1.31
N VAL A 93 8.38 -3.77 1.04
CA VAL A 93 8.57 -2.68 2.00
C VAL A 93 7.21 -2.08 2.33
N ALA A 94 7.05 -1.62 3.57
CA ALA A 94 5.87 -0.91 4.00
C ALA A 94 6.21 0.32 4.83
N ALA A 95 5.38 1.35 4.69
CA ALA A 95 5.41 2.58 5.45
C ALA A 95 3.99 2.89 5.91
N PHE A 96 3.85 3.43 7.13
CA PHE A 96 2.57 3.79 7.70
C PHE A 96 2.73 5.00 8.62
N GLY A 97 1.68 5.81 8.72
CA GLY A 97 1.70 7.05 9.48
C GLY A 97 0.77 8.08 8.89
N GLY A 98 0.44 9.10 9.68
CA GLY A 98 -0.44 10.17 9.24
C GLY A 98 -1.87 9.75 8.86
N PRO A 99 -2.68 10.72 8.39
CA PRO A 99 -4.06 10.48 8.01
C PRO A 99 -4.17 9.73 6.68
N GLY A 100 -4.99 8.68 6.67
CA GLY A 100 -5.33 7.92 5.48
C GLY A 100 -6.19 8.70 4.47
N TRP A 101 -6.13 8.28 3.21
CA TRP A 101 -6.82 8.96 2.11
C TRP A 101 -8.35 8.89 2.21
N TYR A 102 -8.87 7.86 2.87
CA TYR A 102 -10.30 7.69 3.10
C TYR A 102 -10.86 8.67 4.14
N GLY A 103 -10.00 9.23 4.99
CA GLY A 103 -10.38 10.17 6.05
C GLY A 103 -10.94 9.45 7.29
N TYR A 104 -11.76 10.16 8.07
CA TYR A 104 -12.46 9.62 9.26
C TYR A 104 -11.57 8.95 10.32
N GLY A 105 -10.33 9.42 10.49
CA GLY A 105 -9.40 8.86 11.49
C GLY A 105 -8.70 7.58 11.03
N THR A 106 -8.81 7.22 9.75
CA THR A 106 -8.00 6.14 9.18
C THR A 106 -6.52 6.50 9.10
N THR A 107 -5.66 5.49 9.09
CA THR A 107 -4.20 5.62 9.00
C THR A 107 -3.73 5.30 7.59
N GLN A 108 -2.80 6.07 7.04
CA GLN A 108 -2.22 5.74 5.73
C GLN A 108 -1.24 4.59 5.88
N ILE A 109 -1.35 3.60 4.99
CA ILE A 109 -0.34 2.56 4.78
C ILE A 109 0.00 2.49 3.28
N ILE A 110 1.28 2.30 2.99
CA ILE A 110 1.80 2.05 1.65
C ILE A 110 2.65 0.79 1.72
N ILE A 111 2.38 -0.20 0.88
CA ILE A 111 3.16 -1.43 0.72
C ILE A 111 3.65 -1.50 -0.72
N TRP A 112 4.92 -1.79 -0.97
CA TRP A 112 5.46 -1.80 -2.34
C TRP A 112 6.59 -2.80 -2.56
N HIS A 113 6.85 -3.09 -3.83
CA HIS A 113 8.01 -3.86 -4.27
C HIS A 113 9.21 -2.92 -4.50
N PRO A 114 10.32 -3.05 -3.74
CA PRO A 114 11.40 -2.04 -3.73
C PRO A 114 12.12 -1.88 -5.06
N GLU A 115 12.19 -2.94 -5.89
CA GLU A 115 12.80 -2.84 -7.22
C GLU A 115 11.92 -2.11 -8.26
N ARG A 116 10.61 -2.02 -8.02
CA ARG A 116 9.64 -1.41 -8.95
C ARG A 116 9.30 0.02 -8.54
N LEU A 117 9.49 0.33 -7.26
CA LEU A 117 9.30 1.64 -6.67
C LEU A 117 10.39 1.91 -5.63
N ALA A 118 11.33 2.79 -5.97
CA ALA A 118 12.55 3.01 -5.20
C ALA A 118 12.33 3.83 -3.91
N SER A 119 11.40 4.78 -3.93
CA SER A 119 11.07 5.62 -2.78
C SER A 119 9.59 5.94 -2.76
N VAL A 120 9.07 6.07 -1.54
CA VAL A 120 7.72 6.57 -1.27
C VAL A 120 7.82 7.63 -0.17
N TYR A 121 6.87 8.54 -0.14
CA TYR A 121 6.69 9.49 0.94
C TYR A 121 5.24 9.39 1.44
N LEU A 122 5.03 9.57 2.75
CA LEU A 122 3.68 9.58 3.30
C LEU A 122 3.00 10.91 2.96
N ALA A 123 1.67 10.93 2.99
CA ALA A 123 0.89 12.11 2.64
C ALA A 123 1.20 13.30 3.55
N GLU A 124 1.49 13.05 4.82
CA GLU A 124 1.91 14.09 5.77
C GLU A 124 3.28 14.70 5.43
N ASP A 125 4.20 13.90 4.89
CA ASP A 125 5.52 14.35 4.46
C ASP A 125 5.42 15.14 3.14
N ALA A 126 4.56 14.70 2.22
CA ALA A 126 4.23 15.43 1.00
C ALA A 126 3.72 16.84 1.31
N ASP A 127 2.77 16.93 2.25
CA ASP A 127 2.17 18.19 2.69
C ASP A 127 3.22 19.15 3.27
N ARG A 128 4.21 18.63 4.02
CA ARG A 128 5.32 19.43 4.54
C ARG A 128 6.23 19.91 3.41
N LEU A 129 6.62 19.02 2.49
CA LEU A 129 7.50 19.35 1.37
C LEU A 129 6.87 20.39 0.42
N LEU A 130 5.56 20.30 0.16
CA LEU A 130 4.82 21.25 -0.67
C LEU A 130 4.64 22.62 0.01
N ARG A 131 4.55 22.68 1.35
CA ARG A 131 4.44 23.94 2.10
C ARG A 131 5.77 24.66 2.26
N HIS A 132 6.90 23.94 2.27
CA HIS A 132 8.24 24.53 2.37
C HIS A 132 8.86 24.89 1.02
N SER A 133 8.23 24.49 -0.10
CA SER A 133 8.66 24.82 -1.46
C SER A 133 7.92 26.03 -2.06
N LYS A 134 7.16 26.76 -1.25
CA LYS A 134 6.48 28.02 -1.59
C LYS A 134 7.01 29.16 -0.72
#